data_AF-A0A1W9RAQ1-F1
#
_entry.id   AF-A0A1W9RAQ1-F1
#
_cell.length_a   1.000
_cell.length_b   1.000
_cell.length_c   1.000
_cell.angle_alpha   90.00
_cell.angle_beta   90.00
_cell.angle_gamma   90.00
#
_symmetry.space_group_name_H-M   'P 1'
#
loop_
_entity.id
_entity.type
_entity.pdbx_description
1 polymer ?
#
loop_
_entity_poly.entity_id
_entity_poly.type
_entity_poly.pdbx_seq_one_letter_code
_entity_poly.pdbx_strand_id
1 'polypeptide(L)'
;MDDQNSRVEEPQASYGQPLSFDKVWLMFQETNKQFKETDKQFKETDKQFKETDNLIKELSKKADKRSAETERRFRETDKKMKMLHDLFVTQWGKLMETLVEGDLIKLLNSRGIDVHQTSQRVSGSYDGNPYEFDIIAVNGKEVVIVEVKTTLRVKDVTKFIEKLSLAKVWMPELSNKDIYGAVAYLTANSDSHIMSAKKGLFVIRATGSSASVTNKADFKPARF
;
A
#
# COMPACT_ATOMS: atom_id res chain seq x y z
N MET A 1 86.75 -15.09 4.65
CA MET A 1 86.07 -16.36 4.35
C MET A 1 85.62 -16.93 5.67
N ASP A 2 84.33 -17.19 5.74
CA ASP A 2 83.61 -18.13 6.59
C ASP A 2 83.04 -17.65 7.94
N ASP A 3 81.74 -17.35 7.83
CA ASP A 3 80.62 -17.34 8.79
C ASP A 3 80.85 -16.87 10.23
N GLN A 4 80.67 -15.56 10.38
CA GLN A 4 80.17 -14.97 11.62
C GLN A 4 78.66 -15.19 11.75
N ASN A 5 78.29 -15.68 12.94
CA ASN A 5 77.14 -15.26 13.75
C ASN A 5 76.06 -16.32 13.97
N SER A 6 76.22 -17.09 15.05
CA SER A 6 75.11 -17.72 15.78
C SER A 6 75.51 -17.87 17.25
N ARG A 7 75.82 -16.74 17.90
CA ARG A 7 75.87 -16.69 19.36
C ARG A 7 74.42 -16.72 19.84
N VAL A 8 73.92 -17.89 20.20
CA VAL A 8 72.72 -17.99 21.01
C VAL A 8 73.13 -17.50 22.39
N GLU A 9 72.87 -16.23 22.68
CA GLU A 9 72.92 -15.72 24.04
C GLU A 9 71.80 -16.42 24.81
N GLU A 10 72.16 -17.50 25.51
CA GLU A 10 71.31 -18.06 26.56
C GLU A 10 71.00 -16.92 27.54
N PRO A 11 69.72 -16.71 27.91
CA PRO A 11 69.39 -15.70 28.90
C PRO A 11 70.21 -16.01 30.16
N GLN A 12 71.05 -15.05 30.58
CA GLN A 12 71.74 -15.11 31.87
C GLN A 12 70.71 -14.98 32.99
N ALA A 13 69.97 -16.06 33.22
CA ALA A 13 69.27 -16.25 34.46
C ALA A 13 70.32 -16.58 35.53
N SER A 14 70.31 -15.80 36.61
CA SER A 14 71.03 -16.14 37.83
C SER A 14 70.49 -17.48 38.34
N TYR A 15 71.20 -18.58 38.02
CA TYR A 15 70.91 -19.87 38.62
C TYR A 15 71.38 -19.81 40.08
N GLY A 16 70.45 -19.49 40.98
CA GLY A 16 70.60 -19.84 42.39
C GLY A 16 70.85 -21.35 42.56
N GLN A 17 71.33 -21.74 43.75
CA GLN A 17 71.77 -23.09 44.14
C GLN A 17 71.14 -24.28 43.36
N PRO A 18 71.94 -25.34 43.07
CA PRO A 18 71.48 -26.50 42.30
C PRO A 18 70.21 -27.13 42.86
N LEU A 19 69.25 -27.42 41.98
CA LEU A 19 67.97 -28.03 42.33
C LEU A 19 68.17 -29.42 42.95
N SER A 20 67.61 -29.68 44.13
CA SER A 20 67.60 -30.99 44.77
C SER A 20 66.48 -31.89 44.22
N PHE A 21 66.64 -33.21 44.33
CA PHE A 21 65.62 -34.20 43.96
C PHE A 21 64.28 -33.94 44.66
N ASP A 22 64.30 -33.61 45.96
CA ASP A 22 63.10 -33.30 46.73
C ASP A 22 62.32 -32.11 46.16
N LYS A 23 63.05 -31.08 45.69
CA LYS A 23 62.44 -29.91 45.06
C LYS A 23 61.81 -30.25 43.71
N VAL A 24 62.49 -31.06 42.90
CA VAL A 24 61.96 -31.57 41.62
C VAL A 24 60.71 -32.45 41.84
N TRP A 25 60.74 -33.30 42.86
CA TRP A 25 59.61 -34.17 43.23
C TRP A 25 58.38 -33.37 43.67
N LEU A 26 58.58 -32.32 44.48
CA LEU A 26 57.50 -31.40 44.87
C LEU A 26 56.90 -30.68 43.66
N MET A 27 57.74 -30.19 42.74
CA MET A 27 57.28 -29.57 41.49
C MET A 27 56.45 -30.55 40.63
N PHE A 28 56.81 -31.82 40.58
CA PHE A 28 56.05 -32.83 39.85
C PHE A 28 54.68 -33.10 40.50
N GLN A 29 54.61 -33.19 41.83
CA GLN A 29 53.34 -33.35 42.55
C GLN A 29 52.41 -32.16 42.36
N GLU A 30 52.95 -30.94 42.39
CA GLU A 30 52.21 -29.71 42.14
C GLU A 30 51.70 -29.64 40.70
N THR A 31 52.56 -30.00 39.73
CA THR A 31 52.19 -30.09 38.31
C THR A 31 51.06 -31.10 38.09
N ASN A 32 51.13 -32.29 38.70
CA ASN A 32 50.09 -33.30 38.59
C ASN A 32 48.76 -32.85 39.22
N LYS A 33 48.80 -32.09 40.32
CA LYS A 33 47.60 -31.48 40.91
C LYS A 33 46.98 -30.45 39.96
N GLN A 34 47.79 -29.55 39.41
CA GLN A 34 47.33 -28.56 38.43
C GLN A 34 46.73 -29.23 37.19
N PHE A 35 47.36 -30.28 36.63
CA PHE A 35 46.81 -31.02 35.50
C PHE A 35 45.43 -31.63 35.80
N LYS A 36 45.24 -32.22 36.98
CA LYS A 36 43.94 -32.78 37.39
C LYS A 36 42.87 -31.71 37.57
N GLU A 37 43.25 -30.52 38.02
CA GLU A 37 42.35 -29.38 38.15
C GLU A 37 41.95 -28.82 36.77
N THR A 38 42.93 -28.66 35.87
CA THR A 38 42.69 -28.25 34.48
C THR A 38 41.78 -29.24 33.73
N ASP A 39 41.99 -30.55 33.88
CA ASP A 39 41.13 -31.57 33.24
C ASP A 39 39.68 -31.50 33.74
N LYS A 40 39.47 -31.21 35.03
CA LYS A 40 38.12 -30.98 35.58
C LYS A 40 37.48 -29.72 35.01
N GLN A 41 38.21 -28.60 34.98
CA GLN A 41 37.72 -27.35 34.41
C GLN A 41 37.38 -27.50 32.92
N PHE A 42 38.18 -28.25 32.16
CA PHE A 42 37.92 -28.50 30.74
C PHE A 42 36.65 -29.32 30.53
N LYS A 43 36.43 -30.38 31.35
CA LYS A 43 35.20 -31.19 31.31
C LYS A 43 33.96 -30.39 31.68
N GLU A 44 34.06 -29.48 32.64
CA GLU A 44 32.97 -28.59 33.02
C GLU A 44 32.65 -27.59 31.91
N THR A 45 33.69 -27.00 31.31
CA THR A 45 33.58 -26.09 30.18
C THR A 45 32.90 -26.78 28.98
N ASP A 46 33.32 -28.00 28.63
CA ASP A 46 32.71 -28.77 27.53
C ASP A 46 31.21 -29.06 27.76
N LYS A 47 30.81 -29.33 29.01
CA LYS A 47 29.39 -29.47 29.37
C LYS A 47 28.62 -28.17 29.20
N GLN A 48 29.16 -27.06 29.70
CA GLN A 48 28.54 -25.74 29.56
C GLN A 48 28.39 -25.32 28.09
N PHE A 49 29.39 -25.62 27.25
CA PHE A 49 29.29 -25.40 25.81
C PHE A 49 28.16 -26.20 25.16
N LYS A 50 28.05 -27.50 25.48
CA LYS A 50 26.96 -28.35 24.96
C LYS A 50 25.57 -27.87 25.38
N GLU A 51 25.43 -27.42 26.64
CA GLU A 51 24.19 -26.83 27.13
C GLU A 51 23.86 -25.52 26.40
N THR A 52 24.86 -24.66 26.19
CA THR A 52 24.72 -23.41 25.45
C THR A 52 24.29 -23.65 24.00
N ASP A 53 24.92 -24.60 23.31
CA ASP A 53 24.56 -24.98 21.93
C ASP A 53 23.11 -25.48 21.84
N ASN A 54 22.67 -26.27 22.81
CA ASN A 54 21.29 -26.76 22.87
C ASN A 54 20.30 -25.61 23.10
N LEU A 55 20.61 -24.69 24.00
CA LEU A 55 19.79 -23.50 24.25
C LEU A 55 19.69 -22.63 23.01
N ILE A 56 20.80 -22.37 22.32
CA ILE A 56 20.82 -21.61 21.07
C ILE A 56 19.95 -22.29 20.02
N LYS A 57 20.06 -23.62 19.83
CA LYS A 57 19.21 -24.37 18.89
C LYS A 57 17.72 -24.25 19.21
N GLU A 58 17.35 -24.30 20.50
CA GLU A 58 15.96 -24.12 20.90
C GLU A 58 15.46 -22.69 20.67
N LEU A 59 16.28 -21.69 20.99
CA LEU A 59 15.96 -20.28 20.76
C LEU A 59 15.76 -19.99 19.28
N SER A 60 16.64 -20.49 18.40
CA SER A 60 16.50 -20.37 16.95
C SER A 60 15.21 -21.02 16.45
N LYS A 61 14.90 -22.26 16.89
CA LYS A 61 13.64 -22.93 16.52
C LYS A 61 12.40 -22.16 16.99
N LYS A 62 12.43 -21.57 18.18
CA LYS A 62 11.33 -20.73 18.70
C LYS A 62 11.20 -19.44 17.90
N ALA A 63 12.31 -18.81 17.54
CA ALA A 63 12.35 -17.62 16.71
C ALA A 63 11.77 -17.89 15.31
N ASP A 64 12.17 -19.00 14.68
CA ASP A 64 11.67 -19.41 13.36
C ASP A 64 10.16 -19.66 13.37
N LYS A 65 9.66 -20.39 14.37
CA LYS A 65 8.21 -20.63 14.54
C LYS A 65 7.44 -19.34 14.73
N ARG A 66 7.93 -18.44 15.58
CA ARG A 66 7.29 -17.13 15.84
C ARG A 66 7.31 -16.24 14.60
N SER A 67 8.40 -16.26 13.85
CA SER A 67 8.53 -15.53 12.59
C SER A 67 7.52 -16.05 11.56
N ALA A 68 7.45 -17.37 11.37
CA ALA A 68 6.50 -18.00 10.45
C ALA A 68 5.03 -17.74 10.83
N GLU A 69 4.71 -17.73 12.13
CA GLU A 69 3.37 -17.37 12.60
C GLU A 69 3.04 -15.89 12.34
N THR A 70 4.01 -15.00 12.59
CA THR A 70 3.86 -13.57 12.33
C THR A 70 3.61 -13.30 10.86
N GLU A 71 4.39 -13.94 9.97
CA GLU A 71 4.22 -13.86 8.52
C GLU A 71 2.83 -14.36 8.08
N ARG A 72 2.32 -15.44 8.67
CA ARG A 72 0.96 -15.93 8.39
C ARG A 72 -0.11 -14.91 8.82
N ARG A 73 -0.02 -14.38 10.03
CA ARG A 73 -0.96 -13.37 10.55
C ARG A 73 -0.92 -12.09 9.72
N PHE A 74 0.27 -11.68 9.28
CA PHE A 74 0.45 -10.52 8.41
C PHE A 74 -0.26 -10.74 7.07
N ARG A 75 -0.03 -11.89 6.41
CA ARG A 75 -0.71 -12.25 5.14
C ARG A 75 -2.23 -12.32 5.28
N GLU A 76 -2.74 -12.85 6.39
CA GLU A 76 -4.19 -12.87 6.66
C GLU A 76 -4.76 -11.46 6.84
N THR A 77 -4.02 -10.59 7.53
CA THR A 77 -4.40 -9.19 7.73
C THR A 77 -4.41 -8.44 6.41
N ASP A 78 -3.39 -8.60 5.58
CA ASP A 78 -3.33 -7.99 4.24
C ASP A 78 -4.50 -8.45 3.36
N LYS A 79 -4.85 -9.74 3.40
CA LYS A 79 -6.02 -10.27 2.68
C LYS A 79 -7.33 -9.60 3.14
N LYS A 80 -7.54 -9.50 4.46
CA LYS A 80 -8.73 -8.83 5.03
C LYS A 80 -8.76 -7.35 4.66
N MET A 81 -7.61 -6.67 4.73
CA MET A 81 -7.49 -5.26 4.38
C MET A 81 -7.80 -5.02 2.91
N LYS A 82 -7.30 -5.88 2.01
CA LYS A 82 -7.63 -5.83 0.58
C LYS A 82 -9.12 -6.04 0.34
N MET A 83 -9.73 -7.02 0.98
CA MET A 83 -11.18 -7.27 0.87
C MET A 83 -12.01 -6.08 1.35
N LEU A 84 -11.62 -5.46 2.48
CA LEU A 84 -12.27 -4.24 2.97
C LEU A 84 -12.12 -3.07 2.00
N HIS A 85 -10.93 -2.87 1.44
CA HIS A 85 -10.69 -1.84 0.43
C HIS A 85 -11.56 -2.07 -0.82
N ASP A 86 -11.65 -3.32 -1.30
CA ASP A 86 -12.43 -3.66 -2.49
C ASP A 86 -13.95 -3.46 -2.26
N LEU A 87 -14.44 -3.84 -1.07
CA LEU A 87 -15.80 -3.52 -0.63
C LEU A 87 -16.01 -2.00 -0.56
N PHE A 88 -15.03 -1.27 -0.03
CA PHE A 88 -15.13 0.17 0.10
C PHE A 88 -15.24 0.84 -1.28
N VAL A 89 -14.34 0.51 -2.21
CA VAL A 89 -14.36 1.09 -3.56
C VAL A 89 -15.66 0.74 -4.30
N THR A 90 -16.11 -0.50 -4.23
CA THR A 90 -17.27 -0.97 -5.01
C THR A 90 -18.59 -0.46 -4.43
N GLN A 91 -18.80 -0.61 -3.12
CA GLN A 91 -20.09 -0.30 -2.50
C GLN A 91 -20.26 1.20 -2.28
N TRP A 92 -19.21 1.94 -1.95
CA TRP A 92 -19.31 3.40 -1.84
C TRP A 92 -19.46 4.09 -3.18
N GLY A 93 -18.89 3.52 -4.26
CA GLY A 93 -19.17 3.98 -5.63
C GLY A 93 -20.67 3.89 -5.94
N LYS A 94 -21.27 2.71 -5.72
CA LYS A 94 -22.71 2.48 -5.94
C LYS A 94 -23.59 3.36 -5.05
N LEU A 95 -23.26 3.49 -3.76
CA LEU A 95 -24.01 4.36 -2.86
C LEU A 95 -23.97 5.82 -3.33
N MET A 96 -22.82 6.29 -3.79
CA MET A 96 -22.66 7.63 -4.35
C MET A 96 -23.47 7.81 -5.63
N GLU A 97 -23.47 6.81 -6.54
CA GLU A 97 -24.30 6.82 -7.74
C GLU A 97 -25.79 6.96 -7.39
N THR A 98 -26.30 6.20 -6.41
CA THR A 98 -27.69 6.29 -5.93
C THR A 98 -28.01 7.64 -5.30
N LEU A 99 -27.13 8.19 -4.46
CA LEU A 99 -27.34 9.50 -3.83
C LEU A 99 -27.39 10.63 -4.86
N VAL A 100 -26.51 10.59 -5.85
CA VAL A 100 -26.46 11.59 -6.92
C VAL A 100 -27.69 11.48 -7.80
N GLU A 101 -28.05 10.27 -8.22
CA GLU A 101 -29.23 10.03 -9.07
C GLU A 101 -30.52 10.54 -8.42
N GLY A 102 -30.71 10.27 -7.12
CA GLY A 102 -31.95 10.62 -6.41
C GLY A 102 -32.30 12.12 -6.43
N ASP A 103 -31.30 12.99 -6.48
CA ASP A 103 -31.49 14.44 -6.59
C ASP A 103 -31.28 14.98 -8.02
N LEU A 104 -30.74 14.19 -8.94
CA LEU A 104 -30.19 14.65 -10.21
C LEU A 104 -31.22 15.41 -11.07
N ILE A 105 -32.42 14.86 -11.24
CA ILE A 105 -33.49 15.50 -12.02
C ILE A 105 -33.85 16.87 -11.43
N LYS A 106 -34.09 16.94 -10.12
CA LYS A 106 -34.42 18.18 -9.43
C LYS A 106 -33.31 19.23 -9.61
N LEU A 107 -32.06 18.80 -9.46
CA LEU A 107 -30.89 19.67 -9.60
C LEU A 107 -30.76 20.22 -11.03
N LEU A 108 -30.87 19.37 -12.04
CA LEU A 108 -30.74 19.77 -13.45
C LEU A 108 -31.91 20.67 -13.89
N ASN A 109 -33.14 20.34 -13.52
CA ASN A 109 -34.32 21.16 -13.83
C ASN A 109 -34.23 22.54 -13.16
N SER A 110 -33.70 22.62 -11.92
CA SER A 110 -33.46 23.92 -11.25
C SER A 110 -32.41 24.79 -11.97
N ARG A 111 -31.57 24.17 -12.82
CA ARG A 111 -30.59 24.84 -13.67
C ARG A 111 -31.07 25.03 -15.12
N GLY A 112 -32.35 24.77 -15.39
CA GLY A 112 -32.97 24.98 -16.70
C GLY A 112 -32.63 23.92 -17.74
N ILE A 113 -32.11 22.75 -17.33
CA ILE A 113 -31.98 21.58 -18.20
C ILE A 113 -33.17 20.68 -17.93
N ASP A 114 -34.08 20.55 -18.89
CA ASP A 114 -35.36 19.87 -18.70
C ASP A 114 -35.17 18.36 -18.89
N VAL A 115 -34.85 17.61 -17.85
CA VAL A 115 -34.68 16.14 -17.89
C VAL A 115 -35.75 15.42 -17.08
N HIS A 116 -36.16 14.23 -17.52
CA HIS A 116 -37.30 13.51 -16.92
C HIS A 116 -36.97 12.07 -16.51
N GLN A 117 -35.86 11.52 -17.01
CA GLN A 117 -35.48 10.15 -16.75
C GLN A 117 -33.98 10.07 -16.49
N THR A 118 -33.59 9.17 -15.57
CA THR A 118 -32.21 8.75 -15.35
C THR A 118 -32.04 7.27 -15.65
N SER A 119 -30.86 6.91 -16.12
CA SER A 119 -30.39 5.53 -16.26
C SER A 119 -29.00 5.44 -15.65
N GLN A 120 -28.80 4.49 -14.73
CA GLN A 120 -27.48 4.21 -14.16
C GLN A 120 -26.74 3.16 -14.99
N ARG A 121 -25.41 3.23 -14.98
CA ARG A 121 -24.48 2.23 -15.54
C ARG A 121 -24.78 1.90 -17.00
N VAL A 122 -24.98 2.93 -17.81
CA VAL A 122 -25.23 2.76 -19.25
C VAL A 122 -23.94 2.30 -19.91
N SER A 123 -23.89 1.03 -20.32
CA SER A 123 -22.70 0.39 -20.89
C SER A 123 -22.96 -0.20 -22.27
N GLY A 124 -21.93 -0.26 -23.09
CA GLY A 124 -21.96 -0.86 -24.41
C GLY A 124 -20.58 -1.17 -24.95
N SER A 125 -20.50 -1.51 -26.23
CA SER A 125 -19.25 -1.68 -26.96
C SER A 125 -19.39 -1.04 -28.32
N TYR A 126 -18.39 -0.24 -28.72
CA TYR A 126 -18.31 0.37 -30.03
C TYR A 126 -16.97 -0.02 -30.66
N ASP A 127 -17.02 -0.65 -31.84
CA ASP A 127 -15.84 -1.14 -32.56
C ASP A 127 -14.91 -2.01 -31.66
N GLY A 128 -15.53 -2.89 -30.86
CA GLY A 128 -14.80 -3.77 -29.93
C GLY A 128 -14.30 -3.10 -28.65
N ASN A 129 -14.45 -1.78 -28.50
CA ASN A 129 -14.06 -1.05 -27.30
C ASN A 129 -15.25 -0.87 -26.35
N PRO A 130 -15.19 -1.43 -25.13
CA PRO A 130 -16.26 -1.25 -24.15
C PRO A 130 -16.28 0.18 -23.60
N TYR A 131 -17.48 0.67 -23.33
CA TYR A 131 -17.70 1.93 -22.60
C TYR A 131 -18.78 1.74 -21.53
N GLU A 132 -18.73 2.57 -20.49
CA GLU A 132 -19.74 2.64 -19.42
C GLU A 132 -19.85 4.09 -18.95
N PHE A 133 -21.06 4.62 -18.77
CA PHE A 133 -21.33 5.90 -18.15
C PHE A 133 -22.11 5.69 -16.86
N ASP A 134 -21.71 6.36 -15.78
CA ASP A 134 -22.24 6.09 -14.44
C ASP A 134 -23.74 6.45 -14.35
N ILE A 135 -24.12 7.65 -14.82
CA ILE A 135 -25.53 8.06 -14.90
C ILE A 135 -25.75 8.87 -16.17
N ILE A 136 -26.85 8.64 -16.86
CA ILE A 136 -27.33 9.49 -17.95
C ILE A 136 -28.73 10.00 -17.60
N ALA A 137 -28.90 11.31 -17.59
CA ALA A 137 -30.20 11.96 -17.50
C ALA A 137 -30.63 12.44 -18.89
N VAL A 138 -31.88 12.18 -19.29
CA VAL A 138 -32.37 12.50 -20.64
C VAL A 138 -33.74 13.16 -20.64
N ASN A 139 -33.94 13.95 -21.69
CA ASN A 139 -35.22 14.29 -22.28
C ASN A 139 -35.09 14.19 -23.81
N GLY A 140 -36.20 14.32 -24.54
CA GLY A 140 -36.24 14.19 -26.00
C GLY A 140 -35.11 14.94 -26.71
N LYS A 141 -34.70 16.12 -26.21
CA LYS A 141 -33.65 16.98 -26.81
C LYS A 141 -32.33 17.05 -26.02
N GLU A 142 -32.37 17.07 -24.70
CA GLU A 142 -31.20 17.31 -23.85
C GLU A 142 -30.76 16.03 -23.14
N VAL A 143 -29.45 15.84 -23.04
CA VAL A 143 -28.82 14.72 -22.34
C VAL A 143 -27.76 15.27 -21.40
N VAL A 144 -27.73 14.80 -20.16
CA VAL A 144 -26.65 15.05 -19.23
C VAL A 144 -26.01 13.73 -18.85
N ILE A 145 -24.76 13.55 -19.23
CA ILE A 145 -23.96 12.39 -18.84
C ILE A 145 -23.16 12.77 -17.59
N VAL A 146 -23.21 11.92 -16.57
CA VAL A 146 -22.60 12.16 -15.26
C VAL A 146 -21.54 11.10 -14.97
N GLU A 147 -20.36 11.53 -14.54
CA GLU A 147 -19.33 10.65 -13.97
C GLU A 147 -19.24 10.88 -12.46
N VAL A 148 -19.28 9.80 -11.69
CA VAL A 148 -19.29 9.80 -10.23
C VAL A 148 -17.94 9.34 -9.70
N LYS A 149 -17.40 10.08 -8.72
CA LYS A 149 -16.13 9.76 -8.05
C LYS A 149 -16.22 10.03 -6.54
N THR A 150 -15.82 9.07 -5.72
CA THR A 150 -15.66 9.31 -4.27
C THR A 150 -14.65 10.44 -4.00
N THR A 151 -13.53 10.42 -4.72
CA THR A 151 -12.55 11.51 -4.74
C THR A 151 -12.28 11.95 -6.17
N LEU A 152 -12.71 13.16 -6.53
CA LEU A 152 -12.49 13.75 -7.85
C LEU A 152 -11.04 14.25 -7.98
N ARG A 153 -10.37 13.89 -9.08
CA ARG A 153 -9.03 14.36 -9.41
C ARG A 153 -9.00 14.96 -10.82
N VAL A 154 -8.02 15.82 -11.09
CA VAL A 154 -7.83 16.46 -12.41
C VAL A 154 -7.80 15.45 -13.56
N LYS A 155 -7.08 14.33 -13.38
CA LYS A 155 -7.02 13.26 -14.39
C LYS A 155 -8.38 12.64 -14.71
N ASP A 156 -9.27 12.57 -13.73
CA ASP A 156 -10.61 11.99 -13.91
C ASP A 156 -11.46 12.94 -14.78
N VAL A 157 -11.33 14.25 -14.55
CA VAL A 157 -12.00 15.29 -15.36
C VAL A 157 -11.52 15.26 -16.81
N THR A 158 -10.20 15.20 -17.04
CA THR A 158 -9.64 15.16 -18.41
C THR A 158 -10.12 13.92 -19.16
N LYS A 159 -10.02 12.73 -18.55
CA LYS A 159 -10.49 11.47 -19.14
C LYS A 159 -11.99 11.49 -19.43
N PHE A 160 -12.77 12.06 -18.51
CA PHE A 160 -14.21 12.15 -18.71
C PHE A 160 -14.59 13.05 -19.88
N ILE A 161 -13.88 14.18 -20.09
CA ILE A 161 -14.11 15.05 -21.25
C ILE A 161 -13.77 14.34 -22.56
N GLU A 162 -12.66 13.61 -22.60
CA GLU A 162 -12.29 12.78 -23.77
C GLU A 162 -13.40 11.75 -24.07
N LYS A 163 -13.86 11.04 -23.04
CA LYS A 163 -14.96 10.08 -23.12
C LYS A 163 -16.29 10.72 -23.57
N LEU A 164 -16.62 11.91 -23.07
CA LEU A 164 -17.81 12.67 -23.48
C LEU A 164 -17.78 13.04 -24.96
N SER A 165 -16.61 13.42 -25.49
CA SER A 165 -16.47 13.78 -26.92
C SER A 165 -16.76 12.61 -27.86
N LEU A 166 -16.71 11.38 -27.37
CA LEU A 166 -17.01 10.16 -28.11
C LEU A 166 -18.46 9.67 -27.90
N ALA A 167 -19.24 10.32 -27.02
CA ALA A 167 -20.57 9.85 -26.64
C ALA A 167 -21.53 9.69 -27.84
N LYS A 168 -21.54 10.63 -28.79
CA LYS A 168 -22.38 10.54 -30.00
C LYS A 168 -21.94 9.45 -30.97
N VAL A 169 -20.64 9.15 -30.99
CA VAL A 169 -20.10 8.05 -31.80
C VAL A 169 -20.52 6.71 -31.19
N TRP A 170 -20.36 6.56 -29.88
CA TRP A 170 -20.64 5.33 -29.15
C TRP A 170 -22.13 5.05 -28.93
N MET A 171 -22.95 6.09 -28.86
CA MET A 171 -24.41 6.04 -28.70
C MET A 171 -25.07 6.85 -29.83
N PRO A 172 -25.16 6.31 -31.06
CA PRO A 172 -25.68 7.02 -32.23
C PRO A 172 -27.10 7.59 -32.05
N GLU A 173 -27.91 6.99 -31.18
CA GLU A 173 -29.24 7.46 -30.79
C GLU A 173 -29.24 8.85 -30.13
N LEU A 174 -28.07 9.33 -29.66
CA LEU A 174 -27.89 10.65 -29.07
C LEU A 174 -27.33 11.68 -30.06
N SER A 175 -27.10 11.32 -31.33
CA SER A 175 -26.42 12.20 -32.32
C SER A 175 -27.10 13.56 -32.50
N ASN A 176 -28.44 13.58 -32.48
CA ASN A 176 -29.26 14.79 -32.66
C ASN A 176 -29.60 15.50 -31.34
N LYS A 177 -29.03 15.06 -30.21
CA LYS A 177 -29.29 15.63 -28.89
C LYS A 177 -28.19 16.60 -28.47
N ASP A 178 -28.56 17.56 -27.64
CA ASP A 178 -27.63 18.44 -26.95
C ASP A 178 -27.06 17.69 -25.73
N ILE A 179 -25.79 17.28 -25.78
CA ILE A 179 -25.13 16.57 -24.69
C ILE A 179 -24.38 17.55 -23.80
N TYR A 180 -24.67 17.52 -22.51
CA TYR A 180 -23.93 18.20 -21.46
C TYR A 180 -23.23 17.18 -20.57
N GLY A 181 -22.16 17.61 -19.90
CA GLY A 181 -21.41 16.79 -18.97
C GLY A 181 -21.59 17.25 -17.53
N ALA A 182 -21.55 16.31 -16.59
CA ALA A 182 -21.48 16.58 -15.16
C ALA A 182 -20.48 15.67 -14.46
N VAL A 183 -19.82 16.18 -13.43
CA VAL A 183 -19.07 15.36 -12.47
C VAL A 183 -19.75 15.42 -11.12
N ALA A 184 -19.86 14.28 -10.45
CA ALA A 184 -20.38 14.18 -9.11
C ALA A 184 -19.33 13.61 -8.15
N TYR A 185 -19.18 14.20 -6.97
CA TYR A 185 -18.15 13.75 -6.03
C TYR A 185 -18.47 13.99 -4.56
N LEU A 186 -17.81 13.22 -3.68
CA LEU A 186 -17.86 13.44 -2.23
C LEU A 186 -16.74 14.40 -1.78
N THR A 187 -15.51 14.10 -2.20
CA THR A 187 -14.31 14.90 -1.95
C THR A 187 -13.63 15.25 -3.27
N ALA A 188 -12.91 16.37 -3.32
CA ALA A 188 -12.16 16.79 -4.49
C ALA A 188 -10.71 17.08 -4.08
N ASN A 189 -9.76 16.53 -4.83
CA ASN A 189 -8.35 16.86 -4.68
C ASN A 189 -8.02 18.07 -5.54
N SER A 190 -7.22 18.98 -4.98
CA SER A 190 -6.82 20.22 -5.66
C SER A 190 -8.05 20.99 -6.19
N ASP A 191 -7.82 21.83 -7.20
CA ASP A 191 -8.86 22.62 -7.87
C ASP A 191 -9.62 21.81 -8.95
N SER A 192 -9.73 20.48 -8.80
CA SER A 192 -10.38 19.62 -9.81
C SER A 192 -11.83 20.03 -10.09
N HIS A 193 -12.59 20.35 -9.05
CA HIS A 193 -13.96 20.86 -9.15
C HIS A 193 -14.03 22.23 -9.88
N ILE A 194 -13.06 23.12 -9.65
CA ILE A 194 -12.95 24.41 -10.36
C ILE A 194 -12.63 24.17 -11.84
N MET A 195 -11.72 23.25 -12.13
CA MET A 195 -11.38 22.85 -13.50
C MET A 195 -12.60 22.27 -14.22
N SER A 196 -13.39 21.40 -13.58
CA SER A 196 -14.63 20.86 -14.15
C SER A 196 -15.59 21.97 -14.57
N ALA A 197 -15.83 22.94 -13.69
CA ALA A 197 -16.68 24.09 -14.02
C ALA A 197 -16.10 24.91 -15.19
N LYS A 198 -14.78 25.19 -15.20
CA LYS A 198 -14.11 25.90 -16.30
C LYS A 198 -14.21 25.16 -17.64
N LYS A 199 -14.29 23.83 -17.61
CA LYS A 199 -14.47 22.97 -18.79
C LYS A 199 -15.93 22.82 -19.21
N GLY A 200 -16.85 23.56 -18.58
CA GLY A 200 -18.27 23.58 -18.93
C GLY A 200 -19.05 22.40 -18.39
N LEU A 201 -18.53 21.68 -17.38
CA LEU A 201 -19.25 20.60 -16.71
C LEU A 201 -20.08 21.14 -15.54
N PHE A 202 -21.26 20.56 -15.33
CA PHE A 202 -21.91 20.66 -14.03
C PHE A 202 -21.06 19.96 -12.97
N VAL A 203 -21.05 20.52 -11.76
CA VAL A 203 -20.21 20.11 -10.65
C VAL A 203 -21.11 19.85 -9.47
N ILE A 204 -21.39 18.58 -9.23
CA ILE A 204 -22.32 18.10 -8.22
C ILE A 204 -21.52 17.58 -7.03
N ARG A 205 -21.80 18.10 -5.84
CA ARG A 205 -21.21 17.59 -4.60
C ARG A 205 -22.24 16.76 -3.86
N ALA A 206 -21.95 15.49 -3.66
CA ALA A 206 -22.67 14.66 -2.72
C ALA A 206 -22.36 15.12 -1.30
N THR A 207 -23.40 15.11 -0.48
CA THR A 207 -23.39 15.44 0.94
C THR A 207 -23.87 14.20 1.71
N GLY A 208 -23.95 14.28 3.04
CA GLY A 208 -24.26 13.10 3.87
C GLY A 208 -25.56 12.36 3.50
N SER A 209 -26.56 13.06 2.94
CA SER A 209 -27.86 12.48 2.61
C SER A 209 -28.48 12.94 1.28
N SER A 210 -27.76 13.75 0.49
CA SER A 210 -28.29 14.37 -0.73
C SER A 210 -27.16 14.85 -1.64
N ALA A 211 -27.46 15.45 -2.79
CA ALA A 211 -26.51 16.10 -3.68
C ALA A 211 -26.85 17.58 -3.94
N SER A 212 -25.86 18.37 -4.34
CA SER A 212 -26.03 19.79 -4.66
C SER A 212 -25.13 20.26 -5.80
N VAL A 213 -25.63 21.14 -6.67
CA VAL A 213 -24.82 21.74 -7.75
C VAL A 213 -24.04 22.92 -7.18
N THR A 214 -22.72 22.89 -7.35
CA THR A 214 -21.78 23.88 -6.82
C THR A 214 -21.37 24.95 -7.84
N ASN A 215 -21.72 24.80 -9.12
CA ASN A 215 -21.53 25.84 -10.11
C ASN A 215 -22.26 27.13 -9.69
N LYS A 216 -21.76 28.28 -10.12
CA LYS A 216 -22.46 29.58 -9.96
C LYS A 216 -23.86 29.55 -10.59
N ALA A 217 -24.74 30.45 -10.16
CA ALA A 217 -26.12 30.51 -10.65
C ALA A 217 -26.22 30.87 -12.14
N ASP A 218 -25.30 31.70 -12.64
CA ASP A 218 -25.19 32.14 -14.03
C ASP A 218 -24.37 31.18 -14.93
N PHE A 219 -23.99 30.02 -14.39
CA PHE A 219 -23.19 29.05 -15.10
C PHE A 219 -23.91 28.52 -16.35
N LYS A 220 -23.19 28.53 -17.48
CA LYS A 220 -23.65 27.94 -18.74
C LYS A 220 -22.80 26.70 -19.07
N PRO A 221 -23.41 25.51 -19.17
CA PRO A 221 -22.68 24.29 -19.49
C PRO A 221 -22.22 24.30 -20.96
N ALA A 222 -21.11 23.60 -21.23
CA ALA A 222 -20.66 23.34 -22.59
C ALA A 222 -21.45 22.18 -23.21
N ARG A 223 -21.64 22.25 -24.54
CA ARG A 223 -22.21 21.15 -25.32
C ARG A 223 -21.10 20.31 -25.93
N PHE A 224 -21.26 18.99 -25.90
CA PHE A 224 -20.31 17.99 -26.39
C PHE A 224 -20.88 17.19 -27.58
#